data_AF-A0A9W7CJF9-F1
#
_entry.id   AF-A0A9W7CJF9-F1
#
_cell.length_a   1.000
_cell.length_b   1.000
_cell.length_c   1.000
_cell.angle_alpha   90.00
_cell.angle_beta   90.00
_cell.angle_gamma   90.00
#
_symmetry.space_group_name_H-M   'P 1'
#
loop_
_entity.id
_entity.type
_entity.pdbx_description
1 polymer ?
#
loop_
_entity_poly.entity_id
_entity_poly.type
_entity_poly.pdbx_seq_one_letter_code
_entity_poly.pdbx_strand_id
1 'polypeptide(L)'
;MAAKSKSNPRSVWKAVGIFLWCYYACSQYVLLDEYGPQVGAYQGLWICSVSILLSGFGMVFDNPTYCGAGLIAVSTGHFLWTIDSIFMLINGSMNPNLVPFGIADYNSATGEPEWRTIITTSHHLWYMPMSCLYFRSIGVKLEIKHLYWSILWILVVSALTAMVVPLGCIDHVLPDGREICMNLNVNMVKKWWGLEDVWFFHALDRDNGTHAVIFYCYANFLHDYCLNGIWYNVLKLFANPWGGDEEVKGKKKGKKKA
;
A
#
# COMPACT_ATOMS: atom_id res chain seq x y z
N MET A 1 13.49 -34.94 -27.78
CA MET A 1 13.39 -33.52 -27.40
C MET A 1 12.07 -33.31 -26.67
N ALA A 2 12.09 -33.21 -25.35
CA ALA A 2 10.86 -33.03 -24.56
C ALA A 2 10.34 -31.60 -24.76
N ALA A 3 9.11 -31.47 -25.24
CA ALA A 3 8.40 -30.19 -25.29
C ALA A 3 8.27 -29.67 -23.84
N LYS A 4 9.06 -28.66 -23.47
CA LYS A 4 8.86 -27.93 -22.22
C LYS A 4 7.45 -27.37 -22.27
N SER A 5 6.54 -27.98 -21.51
CA SER A 5 5.24 -27.40 -21.17
C SER A 5 5.53 -25.99 -20.64
N LYS A 6 5.26 -24.97 -21.45
CA LYS A 6 5.35 -23.58 -21.00
C LYS A 6 4.16 -23.38 -20.07
N SER A 7 4.35 -23.67 -18.78
CA SER A 7 3.39 -23.29 -17.75
C SER A 7 2.99 -21.84 -18.00
N ASN A 8 1.70 -21.59 -18.24
CA ASN A 8 1.23 -20.25 -18.52
C ASN A 8 1.44 -19.40 -17.25
N PRO A 9 2.38 -18.44 -17.24
CA PRO A 9 2.69 -17.68 -16.03
C PRO A 9 1.45 -16.96 -15.47
N ARG A 10 0.45 -16.68 -16.32
CA ARG A 10 -0.82 -16.06 -15.90
C ARG A 10 -1.62 -16.93 -14.93
N SER A 11 -1.57 -18.26 -15.05
CA SER A 11 -2.29 -19.15 -14.12
C SER A 11 -1.77 -19.04 -12.70
N VAL A 12 -0.45 -18.92 -12.54
CA VAL A 12 0.21 -18.69 -11.25
C VAL A 12 -0.23 -17.37 -10.66
N TRP A 13 -0.21 -16.29 -11.45
CA TRP A 13 -0.62 -14.97 -10.95
C TRP A 13 -2.10 -14.86 -10.63
N LYS A 14 -2.97 -15.60 -11.31
CA LYS A 14 -4.38 -15.71 -10.90
C LYS A 14 -4.52 -16.33 -9.51
N ALA A 15 -3.77 -17.41 -9.23
CA ALA A 15 -3.73 -18.01 -7.90
C ALA A 15 -3.16 -17.04 -6.85
N VAL A 16 -2.09 -16.30 -7.18
CA VAL A 16 -1.56 -15.23 -6.31
C VAL A 16 -2.60 -14.15 -6.06
N GLY A 17 -3.34 -13.71 -7.08
CA GLY A 17 -4.38 -12.70 -6.93
C GLY A 17 -5.52 -13.15 -6.02
N ILE A 18 -5.94 -14.42 -6.11
CA ILE A 18 -6.90 -15.02 -5.17
C ILE A 18 -6.32 -15.05 -3.76
N PHE A 19 -5.05 -15.45 -3.61
CA PHE A 19 -4.36 -15.41 -2.32
C PHE A 19 -4.37 -14.00 -1.70
N LEU A 20 -4.14 -12.95 -2.48
CA LEU A 20 -4.19 -11.56 -1.98
C LEU A 20 -5.57 -11.19 -1.44
N TRP A 21 -6.65 -11.64 -2.08
CA TRP A 21 -8.01 -11.43 -1.56
C TRP A 21 -8.28 -12.21 -0.27
N CYS A 22 -7.88 -13.48 -0.22
CA CYS A 22 -7.99 -14.28 1.00
C CYS A 22 -7.17 -13.67 2.14
N TYR A 23 -5.95 -13.21 1.85
CA TYR A 23 -5.09 -12.53 2.80
C TYR A 23 -5.76 -11.27 3.36
N TYR A 24 -6.30 -10.41 2.49
CA TYR A 24 -7.02 -9.22 2.93
C TYR A 24 -8.21 -9.57 3.82
N ALA A 25 -9.04 -10.56 3.42
CA ALA A 25 -10.20 -10.96 4.20
C ALA A 25 -9.80 -11.49 5.60
N CYS A 26 -8.74 -12.30 5.68
CA CYS A 26 -8.20 -12.78 6.94
C CYS A 26 -7.63 -11.63 7.79
N SER A 27 -6.87 -10.72 7.19
CA SER A 27 -6.35 -9.53 7.88
C SER A 27 -7.49 -8.67 8.42
N GLN A 28 -8.53 -8.47 7.62
CA GLN A 28 -9.68 -7.69 8.04
C GLN A 28 -10.45 -8.34 9.18
N TYR A 29 -10.61 -9.67 9.14
CA TYR A 29 -11.21 -10.41 10.25
C TYR A 29 -10.42 -10.19 11.55
N VAL A 30 -9.09 -10.33 11.52
CA VAL A 30 -8.23 -10.09 12.69
C VAL A 30 -8.36 -8.66 13.20
N LEU A 31 -8.36 -7.67 12.30
CA LEU A 31 -8.50 -6.26 12.68
C LEU A 31 -9.86 -5.95 13.33
N LEU A 32 -10.93 -6.56 12.84
CA LEU A 32 -12.27 -6.41 13.42
C LEU A 32 -12.40 -7.11 14.78
N ASP A 33 -11.75 -8.26 14.95
CA ASP A 33 -11.71 -9.03 16.18
C ASP A 33 -10.89 -8.30 17.28
N GLU A 34 -9.69 -7.80 16.92
CA GLU A 34 -8.77 -7.13 17.85
C GLU A 34 -9.24 -5.72 18.23
N TYR A 35 -9.64 -4.90 17.25
CA TYR A 35 -9.90 -3.47 17.47
C TYR A 35 -11.39 -3.10 17.45
N GLY A 36 -12.26 -4.07 17.18
CA GLY A 36 -13.70 -3.86 17.02
C GLY A 36 -14.11 -3.31 15.64
N PRO A 37 -15.42 -3.20 15.37
CA PRO A 37 -15.93 -2.95 14.02
C PRO A 37 -15.43 -1.64 13.39
N GLN A 38 -15.39 -0.56 14.17
CA GLN A 38 -15.07 0.76 13.65
C GLN A 38 -13.58 0.96 13.39
N VAL A 39 -12.73 0.64 14.38
CA VAL A 39 -11.27 0.75 14.25
C VAL A 39 -10.75 -0.32 13.28
N GLY A 40 -11.31 -1.54 13.30
CA GLY A 40 -10.97 -2.57 12.34
C GLY A 40 -11.33 -2.18 10.91
N ALA A 41 -12.53 -1.62 10.67
CA ALA A 41 -12.90 -1.11 9.35
C ALA A 41 -11.99 0.03 8.89
N TYR A 42 -11.63 0.94 9.80
CA TYR A 42 -10.65 1.99 9.55
C TYR A 42 -9.29 1.42 9.10
N GLN A 43 -8.74 0.46 9.85
CA GLN A 43 -7.47 -0.20 9.53
C GLN A 43 -7.52 -0.93 8.17
N GLY A 44 -8.69 -1.49 7.82
CA GLY A 44 -8.95 -2.11 6.52
C GLY A 44 -8.92 -1.17 5.32
N LEU A 45 -9.11 0.12 5.54
CA LEU A 45 -9.12 1.16 4.52
C LEU A 45 -7.75 1.84 4.34
N TRP A 46 -6.70 1.36 5.01
CA TRP A 46 -5.35 1.84 4.75
C TRP A 46 -4.90 1.53 3.33
N ILE A 47 -4.15 2.46 2.74
CA ILE A 47 -3.75 2.36 1.33
C ILE A 47 -2.97 1.06 1.03
N CYS A 48 -2.16 0.56 1.97
CA CYS A 48 -1.48 -0.73 1.86
C CYS A 48 -2.47 -1.90 1.76
N SER A 49 -3.43 -1.97 2.68
CA SER A 49 -4.49 -2.98 2.72
C SER A 49 -5.35 -2.97 1.44
N VAL A 50 -5.85 -1.80 1.03
CA VAL A 50 -6.70 -1.73 -0.18
C VAL A 50 -5.88 -1.96 -1.47
N SER A 51 -4.58 -1.66 -1.47
CA SER A 51 -3.70 -1.96 -2.61
C SER A 51 -3.46 -3.46 -2.80
N ILE A 52 -3.51 -4.27 -1.72
CA ILE A 52 -3.52 -5.75 -1.82
C ILE A 52 -4.74 -6.21 -2.61
N LEU A 53 -5.94 -5.70 -2.27
CA LEU A 53 -7.18 -6.01 -3.00
C LEU A 53 -7.10 -5.60 -4.47
N LEU A 54 -6.62 -4.38 -4.73
CA LEU A 54 -6.49 -3.81 -6.07
C LEU A 54 -5.52 -4.63 -6.94
N SER A 55 -4.37 -5.00 -6.39
CA SER A 55 -3.41 -5.88 -7.04
C SER A 55 -3.98 -7.27 -7.28
N GLY A 56 -4.70 -7.84 -6.31
CA GLY A 56 -5.40 -9.12 -6.47
C GLY A 56 -6.37 -9.08 -7.64
N PHE A 57 -7.18 -8.02 -7.74
CA PHE A 57 -8.08 -7.79 -8.86
C PHE A 57 -7.31 -7.69 -10.19
N GLY A 58 -6.24 -6.91 -10.21
CA GLY A 58 -5.37 -6.76 -11.38
C GLY A 58 -4.77 -8.09 -11.86
N MET A 59 -4.37 -8.98 -10.94
CA MET A 59 -3.80 -10.28 -11.28
C MET A 59 -4.85 -11.30 -11.73
N VAL A 60 -6.02 -11.35 -11.08
CA VAL A 60 -7.12 -12.26 -11.44
C VAL A 60 -7.67 -11.94 -12.83
N PHE A 61 -7.87 -10.64 -13.13
CA PHE A 61 -8.45 -10.16 -14.38
C PHE A 61 -7.41 -9.76 -15.43
N ASP A 62 -6.15 -10.15 -15.27
CA ASP A 62 -5.08 -9.90 -16.24
C ASP A 62 -4.90 -8.40 -16.58
N ASN A 63 -5.22 -7.50 -15.64
CA ASN A 63 -5.14 -6.06 -15.79
C ASN A 63 -3.99 -5.47 -14.94
N PRO A 64 -2.79 -5.27 -15.53
CA PRO A 64 -1.63 -4.79 -14.79
C PRO A 64 -1.76 -3.36 -14.30
N THR A 65 -2.70 -2.56 -14.82
CA THR A 65 -2.90 -1.18 -14.38
C THR A 65 -3.24 -1.11 -12.90
N TYR A 66 -4.12 -1.99 -12.43
CA TYR A 66 -4.54 -2.02 -11.03
C TYR A 66 -3.39 -2.41 -10.09
N CYS A 67 -2.59 -3.40 -10.48
CA CYS A 67 -1.40 -3.78 -9.72
C CYS A 67 -0.33 -2.67 -9.73
N GLY A 68 -0.11 -2.02 -10.88
CA GLY A 68 0.82 -0.91 -10.98
C GLY A 68 0.42 0.30 -10.13
N ALA A 69 -0.87 0.63 -10.11
CA ALA A 69 -1.42 1.69 -9.28
C ALA A 69 -1.22 1.40 -7.79
N GLY A 70 -1.60 0.20 -7.34
CA GLY A 70 -1.40 -0.21 -5.94
C GLY A 70 0.07 -0.29 -5.55
N LEU A 71 0.96 -0.76 -6.44
CA LEU A 71 2.40 -0.82 -6.21
C LEU A 71 3.00 0.57 -5.99
N ILE A 72 2.65 1.53 -6.85
CA ILE A 72 3.17 2.91 -6.76
C ILE A 72 2.62 3.59 -5.50
N ALA A 73 1.33 3.47 -5.22
CA ALA A 73 0.66 4.13 -4.10
C ALA A 73 1.32 3.84 -2.74
N VAL A 74 1.76 2.60 -2.54
CA VAL A 74 2.30 2.14 -1.25
C VAL A 74 3.83 2.19 -1.17
N SER A 75 4.50 2.51 -2.28
CA SER A 75 5.94 2.29 -2.44
C SER A 75 6.80 3.00 -1.40
N THR A 76 6.53 4.28 -1.14
CA THR A 76 7.23 5.04 -0.10
C THR A 76 7.07 4.38 1.28
N GLY A 77 5.83 4.11 1.70
CA GLY A 77 5.57 3.55 3.03
C GLY A 77 6.17 2.15 3.20
N HIS A 78 5.98 1.27 2.23
CA HIS A 78 6.53 -0.09 2.25
C HIS A 78 8.06 -0.11 2.26
N PHE A 79 8.71 0.82 1.54
CA PHE A 79 10.16 0.93 1.55
C PHE A 79 10.69 1.32 2.92
N LEU A 80 10.11 2.36 3.54
CA LEU A 80 10.54 2.80 4.87
C LEU A 80 10.27 1.72 5.91
N TRP A 81 9.15 1.00 5.79
CA TRP A 81 8.85 -0.16 6.62
C TRP A 81 9.85 -1.30 6.48
N THR A 82 10.34 -1.51 5.25
CA THR A 82 11.39 -2.49 4.98
C THR A 82 12.69 -2.09 5.67
N ILE A 83 13.05 -0.80 5.67
CA ILE A 83 14.24 -0.31 6.39
C ILE A 83 14.06 -0.54 7.90
N ASP A 84 12.96 -0.07 8.48
CA ASP A 84 12.70 -0.23 9.92
C ASP A 84 12.74 -1.71 10.32
N SER A 85 12.15 -2.60 9.53
CA SER A 85 12.17 -4.04 9.78
C SER A 85 13.57 -4.64 9.73
N ILE A 86 14.42 -4.20 8.80
CA ILE A 86 15.83 -4.61 8.75
C ILE A 86 16.56 -4.15 10.02
N PHE A 87 16.33 -2.91 10.48
CA PHE A 87 16.92 -2.40 11.71
C PHE A 87 16.45 -3.19 12.94
N MET A 88 15.16 -3.52 13.03
CA MET A 88 14.61 -4.37 14.10
C MET A 88 15.27 -5.75 14.11
N LEU A 89 15.46 -6.36 12.92
CA LEU A 89 16.13 -7.66 12.78
C LEU A 89 17.61 -7.59 13.20
N ILE A 90 18.34 -6.55 12.80
CA ILE A 90 19.76 -6.36 13.17
C ILE A 90 19.90 -6.16 14.68
N ASN A 91 19.01 -5.38 15.28
CA ASN A 91 19.03 -5.07 16.71
C ASN A 91 18.43 -6.17 17.58
N GLY A 92 17.76 -7.17 16.98
CA GLY A 92 17.05 -8.23 17.70
C GLY A 92 15.93 -7.69 18.60
N SER A 93 15.38 -6.53 18.29
CA SER A 93 14.44 -5.80 19.15
C SER A 93 13.35 -5.12 18.32
N MET A 94 12.10 -5.30 18.75
CA MET A 94 10.94 -4.58 18.22
C MET A 94 10.76 -3.20 18.87
N ASN A 95 11.78 -2.70 19.57
CA ASN A 95 11.70 -1.41 20.25
C ASN A 95 11.57 -0.28 19.20
N PRO A 96 10.47 0.49 19.22
CA PRO A 96 10.21 1.58 18.28
C PRO A 96 11.29 2.67 18.31
N ASN A 97 11.97 2.85 19.45
CA ASN A 97 13.02 3.86 19.60
C ASN A 97 14.34 3.47 18.91
N LEU A 98 14.45 2.25 18.39
CA LEU A 98 15.65 1.73 17.72
C LEU A 98 15.52 1.73 16.19
N VAL A 99 14.37 2.13 15.64
CA VAL A 99 14.18 2.23 14.20
C VAL A 99 14.34 3.67 13.72
N PRO A 100 14.93 3.87 12.52
CA PRO A 100 15.24 5.21 12.02
C PRO A 100 13.99 6.03 11.68
N PHE A 101 12.88 5.40 11.28
CA PHE A 101 11.69 6.12 10.85
C PHE A 101 10.47 5.96 11.75
N GLY A 102 10.42 4.94 12.62
CA GLY A 102 9.28 4.71 13.52
C GLY A 102 7.98 4.31 12.81
N ILE A 103 8.07 3.88 11.54
CA ILE A 103 6.91 3.48 10.72
C ILE A 103 6.54 2.03 11.02
N ALA A 104 7.47 1.23 11.54
CA ALA A 104 7.16 -0.12 12.00
C ALA A 104 6.42 -0.20 13.34
N ASP A 105 6.23 0.94 14.01
CA ASP A 105 5.57 1.03 15.32
C ASP A 105 4.10 0.62 15.29
N TYR A 106 3.46 0.60 14.11
CA TYR A 106 2.05 0.20 13.93
C TYR A 106 1.76 -1.28 14.21
N ASN A 107 2.77 -2.12 14.40
CA ASN A 107 2.54 -3.53 14.72
C ASN A 107 1.98 -3.76 16.12
N SER A 108 1.88 -2.74 16.96
CA SER A 108 1.26 -2.86 18.26
C SER A 108 0.80 -1.54 18.85
N ALA A 109 -0.51 -1.35 19.01
CA ALA A 109 -1.05 -0.27 19.85
C ALA A 109 -0.59 -0.40 21.32
N THR A 110 -0.20 -1.61 21.75
CA THR A 110 0.25 -1.92 23.11
C THR A 110 1.79 -1.89 23.26
N GLY A 111 2.53 -1.64 22.19
CA GLY A 111 4.01 -1.65 22.16
C GLY A 111 4.63 -3.05 22.01
N GLU A 112 3.85 -4.13 22.13
CA GLU A 112 4.29 -5.50 21.86
C GLU A 112 3.45 -6.13 20.74
N PRO A 113 4.04 -6.44 19.58
CA PRO A 113 3.27 -6.94 18.44
C PRO A 113 2.84 -8.39 18.66
N GLU A 114 1.54 -8.63 18.61
CA GLU A 114 0.99 -9.99 18.64
C GLU A 114 1.28 -10.72 17.32
N TRP A 115 1.42 -12.05 17.38
CA TRP A 115 1.68 -12.86 16.19
C TRP A 115 0.65 -12.68 15.08
N ARG A 116 -0.62 -12.48 15.46
CA ARG A 116 -1.71 -12.21 14.52
C ARG A 116 -1.47 -10.91 13.77
N THR A 117 -1.13 -9.84 14.48
CA THR A 117 -0.80 -8.54 13.89
C THR A 117 0.44 -8.63 13.00
N ILE A 118 1.51 -9.31 13.44
CA ILE A 118 2.73 -9.50 12.62
C ILE A 118 2.39 -10.19 11.28
N ILE A 119 1.58 -11.25 11.32
CA ILE A 119 1.21 -11.99 10.10
C ILE A 119 0.40 -11.09 9.16
N THR A 120 -0.58 -10.35 9.67
CA THR A 120 -1.50 -9.54 8.85
C THR A 120 -0.85 -8.27 8.33
N THR A 121 0.20 -7.77 8.99
CA THR A 121 0.98 -6.63 8.51
C THR A 121 2.15 -7.05 7.60
N SER A 122 2.62 -8.30 7.65
CA SER A 122 3.80 -8.80 6.90
C SER A 122 3.85 -8.43 5.40
N HIS A 123 2.68 -8.16 4.80
CA HIS A 123 2.53 -7.67 3.44
C HIS A 123 3.40 -6.47 3.08
N HIS A 124 3.74 -5.55 3.99
CA HIS A 124 4.60 -4.44 3.56
C HIS A 124 6.05 -4.85 3.24
N LEU A 125 6.48 -6.06 3.63
CA LEU A 125 7.77 -6.63 3.23
C LEU A 125 7.70 -7.33 1.86
N TRP A 126 6.69 -8.17 1.64
CA TRP A 126 6.65 -9.04 0.45
C TRP A 126 5.84 -8.48 -0.72
N TYR A 127 4.93 -7.52 -0.50
CA TYR A 127 4.03 -7.01 -1.54
C TYR A 127 4.75 -6.32 -2.70
N MET A 128 5.72 -5.45 -2.40
CA MET A 128 6.49 -4.74 -3.42
C MET A 128 7.33 -5.69 -4.29
N PRO A 129 8.17 -6.59 -3.72
CA PRO A 129 8.90 -7.58 -4.50
C PRO A 129 8.00 -8.45 -5.37
N MET A 130 6.89 -8.95 -4.80
CA MET A 130 5.94 -9.80 -5.50
C MET A 130 5.26 -9.09 -6.67
N SER A 131 4.88 -7.82 -6.50
CA SER A 131 4.33 -6.99 -7.59
C SER A 131 5.36 -6.72 -8.70
N CYS A 132 6.62 -6.43 -8.35
CA CYS A 132 7.70 -6.29 -9.34
C CYS A 132 7.93 -7.58 -10.14
N LEU A 133 7.91 -8.74 -9.46
CA LEU A 133 8.01 -10.05 -10.11
C LEU A 133 6.82 -10.33 -11.04
N TYR A 134 5.60 -9.91 -10.66
CA TYR A 134 4.42 -9.98 -11.52
C TYR A 134 4.67 -9.26 -12.84
N PHE A 135 4.99 -7.96 -12.83
CA PHE A 135 5.27 -7.17 -14.04
C PHE A 135 6.35 -7.81 -14.92
N ARG A 136 7.46 -8.22 -14.31
CA ARG A 136 8.58 -8.85 -15.02
C ARG A 136 8.15 -10.14 -15.73
N SER A 137 7.39 -10.99 -15.05
CA SER A 137 7.00 -12.31 -15.57
C SER A 137 5.95 -12.25 -16.68
N ILE A 138 5.06 -11.25 -16.67
CA ILE A 138 4.06 -11.05 -17.72
C ILE A 138 4.59 -10.22 -18.89
N GLY A 139 5.80 -9.69 -18.79
CA GLY A 139 6.45 -8.90 -19.84
C GLY A 139 5.85 -7.51 -20.02
N VAL A 140 5.19 -6.96 -19.00
CA VAL A 140 4.58 -5.62 -19.03
C VAL A 140 5.50 -4.63 -18.33
N LYS A 141 5.61 -3.43 -18.89
CA LYS A 141 6.39 -2.34 -18.29
C LYS A 141 5.53 -1.48 -17.38
N LEU A 142 6.12 -0.93 -16.32
CA LEU A 142 5.52 0.17 -15.59
C LEU A 142 5.54 1.43 -16.46
N GLU A 143 4.35 1.96 -16.74
CA GLU A 143 4.10 3.16 -17.54
C GLU A 143 3.60 4.31 -16.67
N ILE A 144 3.70 5.55 -17.16
CA ILE A 144 3.27 6.75 -16.44
C ILE A 144 1.77 6.72 -16.08
N LYS A 145 0.95 6.02 -16.89
CA LYS A 145 -0.47 5.84 -16.58
C LYS A 145 -0.69 5.18 -15.21
N HIS A 146 0.21 4.30 -14.77
CA HIS A 146 0.10 3.66 -13.46
C HIS A 146 0.26 4.67 -12.32
N LEU A 147 1.09 5.71 -12.51
CA LEU A 147 1.21 6.81 -11.55
C LEU A 147 -0.10 7.62 -11.50
N TYR A 148 -0.72 7.94 -12.64
CA TYR A 148 -2.01 8.62 -12.63
C TYR A 148 -3.12 7.79 -11.98
N TRP A 149 -3.13 6.47 -12.22
CA TRP A 149 -4.06 5.56 -11.54
C TRP A 149 -3.77 5.42 -10.05
N SER A 150 -2.51 5.47 -9.61
CA SER A 150 -2.11 5.52 -8.19
C SER A 150 -2.70 6.76 -7.51
N ILE A 151 -2.53 7.93 -8.13
CA ILE A 151 -3.08 9.19 -7.62
C ILE A 151 -4.60 9.06 -7.47
N LEU A 152 -5.31 8.67 -8.53
CA LEU A 152 -6.76 8.52 -8.48
C LEU A 152 -7.19 7.53 -7.40
N TRP A 153 -6.45 6.44 -7.25
CA TRP A 153 -6.73 5.44 -6.25
C TRP A 153 -6.62 5.97 -4.82
N ILE A 154 -5.55 6.71 -4.52
CA ILE A 154 -5.37 7.33 -3.21
C ILE A 154 -6.47 8.34 -2.93
N LEU A 155 -6.89 9.13 -3.92
CA LEU A 155 -8.03 10.05 -3.77
C LEU A 155 -9.31 9.30 -3.38
N VAL A 156 -9.60 8.18 -4.06
CA VAL A 156 -10.77 7.35 -3.75
C VAL A 156 -10.69 6.76 -2.36
N VAL A 157 -9.56 6.15 -2.00
CA VAL A 157 -9.36 5.55 -0.66
C VAL A 157 -9.47 6.63 0.42
N SER A 158 -8.85 7.80 0.22
CA SER A 158 -8.93 8.92 1.18
C SER A 158 -10.36 9.39 1.39
N ALA A 159 -11.13 9.53 0.30
CA ALA A 159 -12.54 9.90 0.37
C ALA A 159 -13.38 8.83 1.08
N LEU A 160 -13.18 7.55 0.76
CA LEU A 160 -13.85 6.45 1.43
C LEU A 160 -13.53 6.44 2.93
N THR A 161 -12.27 6.56 3.32
CA THR A 161 -11.89 6.58 4.74
C THR A 161 -12.51 7.76 5.46
N ALA A 162 -12.54 8.94 4.85
CA ALA A 162 -13.20 10.12 5.42
C ALA A 162 -14.72 9.91 5.62
N MET A 163 -15.38 9.15 4.74
CA MET A 163 -16.81 8.84 4.86
C MET A 163 -17.10 7.73 5.89
N VAL A 164 -16.29 6.67 5.93
CA VAL A 164 -16.51 5.52 6.82
C VAL A 164 -16.12 5.85 8.26
N VAL A 165 -15.13 6.72 8.46
CA VAL A 165 -14.53 6.98 9.77
C VAL A 165 -14.39 8.49 9.98
N PRO A 166 -15.51 9.23 10.15
CA PRO A 166 -15.49 10.68 10.22
C PRO A 166 -14.95 11.24 11.55
N LEU A 167 -14.30 10.41 12.38
CA LEU A 167 -13.87 10.73 13.74
C LEU A 167 -12.36 10.98 13.81
N GLY A 168 -11.95 12.06 14.46
CA GLY A 168 -10.53 12.34 14.73
C GLY A 168 -9.92 11.43 15.78
N CYS A 169 -10.75 10.81 16.63
CA CYS A 169 -10.37 9.83 17.62
C CYS A 169 -11.54 8.88 17.93
N ILE A 170 -11.23 7.62 18.24
CA ILE A 170 -12.14 6.68 18.90
C ILE A 170 -11.59 6.37 20.28
N ASP A 171 -12.45 6.48 21.30
CA ASP A 171 -12.17 5.93 22.61
C ASP A 171 -12.19 4.40 22.51
N HIS A 172 -11.05 3.77 22.77
CA HIS A 172 -10.87 2.33 22.73
C HIS A 172 -10.39 1.85 24.09
N VAL A 173 -11.01 0.79 24.59
CA VAL A 173 -10.59 0.14 25.83
C VAL A 173 -9.67 -1.02 25.47
N LEU A 174 -8.40 -0.91 25.85
CA LEU A 174 -7.41 -1.97 25.68
C LEU A 174 -7.81 -3.23 26.48
N PRO A 175 -7.27 -4.42 26.15
CA PRO A 175 -7.54 -5.65 26.89
C PRO A 175 -7.22 -5.57 28.40
N ASP A 176 -6.32 -4.67 28.79
CA ASP A 176 -5.95 -4.40 30.18
C ASP A 176 -6.87 -3.41 30.90
N GLY A 177 -7.93 -2.94 30.24
CA GLY A 177 -8.91 -2.00 30.77
C GLY A 177 -8.54 -0.52 30.64
N ARG A 178 -7.37 -0.17 30.07
CA ARG A 178 -7.02 1.23 29.83
C ARG A 178 -7.82 1.81 28.67
N GLU A 179 -8.42 2.97 28.90
CA GLU A 179 -9.03 3.78 27.84
C GLU A 179 -7.94 4.56 27.12
N ILE A 180 -7.86 4.39 25.81
CA ILE A 180 -7.00 5.18 24.94
C ILE A 180 -7.86 5.89 23.89
N CYS A 181 -7.60 7.17 23.69
CA CYS A 181 -8.10 7.89 22.54
C CYS A 181 -7.21 7.52 21.34
N MET A 182 -7.61 6.50 20.58
CA MET A 182 -6.94 6.15 19.33
C MET A 182 -7.25 7.26 18.34
N ASN A 183 -6.30 8.18 18.18
CA ASN A 183 -6.33 9.14 17.08
C ASN A 183 -6.40 8.35 15.78
N LEU A 184 -7.58 8.38 15.15
CA LEU A 184 -7.78 7.86 13.81
C LEU A 184 -7.19 8.89 12.87
N ASN A 185 -5.88 8.96 12.90
CA ASN A 185 -5.12 9.81 12.03
C ASN A 185 -5.06 9.13 10.67
N VAL A 186 -6.21 9.15 9.96
CA VAL A 186 -6.38 8.69 8.56
C VAL A 186 -5.23 9.22 7.69
N ASN A 187 -4.69 10.36 8.09
CA ASN A 187 -3.70 11.11 7.36
C ASN A 187 -2.49 11.37 8.23
N MET A 188 -1.81 10.30 8.66
CA MET A 188 -0.45 10.39 9.22
C MET A 188 0.39 11.53 8.65
N VAL A 189 0.22 11.90 7.38
CA VAL A 189 0.56 13.20 6.80
C VAL A 189 0.71 14.34 7.83
N LYS A 190 -0.28 14.62 8.68
CA LYS A 190 -0.24 15.74 9.64
C LYS A 190 0.93 15.64 10.64
N LYS A 191 1.08 14.48 11.28
CA LYS A 191 2.14 14.24 12.28
C LYS A 191 3.47 13.84 11.63
N TRP A 192 3.41 13.13 10.51
CA TRP A 192 4.57 12.58 9.80
C TRP A 192 5.38 13.66 9.08
N TRP A 193 4.72 14.70 8.58
CA TRP A 193 5.38 15.84 7.96
C TRP A 193 5.65 17.01 8.92
N GLY A 194 5.34 16.86 10.22
CA GLY A 194 5.40 17.98 11.17
C GLY A 194 4.50 19.14 10.74
N LEU A 195 3.38 18.85 10.08
CA LEU A 195 2.41 19.86 9.61
C LEU A 195 1.42 20.24 10.71
N GLU A 196 1.70 19.83 11.94
CA GLU A 196 0.93 20.09 13.14
C GLU A 196 1.03 21.54 13.64
N ASP A 197 1.99 22.32 13.12
CA ASP A 197 2.18 23.74 13.44
C ASP A 197 1.96 24.69 12.25
N VAL A 198 1.67 24.18 11.05
CA VAL A 198 1.55 25.02 9.85
C VAL A 198 0.11 25.49 9.71
N TRP A 199 -0.17 26.71 10.18
CA TRP A 199 -1.50 27.33 10.22
C TRP A 199 -2.31 27.23 8.92
N PHE A 200 -1.65 27.28 7.75
CA PHE A 200 -2.28 27.11 6.44
C PHE A 200 -2.93 25.73 6.28
N PHE A 201 -2.34 24.68 6.85
CA PHE A 201 -2.87 23.32 6.85
C PHE A 201 -3.94 23.11 7.94
N HIS A 202 -3.98 23.97 8.96
CA HIS A 202 -5.03 24.00 9.99
C HIS A 202 -6.25 24.84 9.63
N ALA A 203 -6.14 25.75 8.66
CA ALA A 203 -7.28 26.55 8.18
C ALA A 203 -8.43 25.69 7.63
N LEU A 204 -8.16 24.41 7.35
CA LEU A 204 -9.07 23.43 6.78
C LEU A 204 -9.39 22.28 7.75
N ASP A 205 -8.80 22.29 8.96
CA ASP A 205 -9.09 21.35 10.03
C ASP A 205 -10.47 21.63 10.64
N ARG A 206 -11.33 20.61 10.56
CA ARG A 206 -12.56 20.24 11.29
C ARG A 206 -13.57 21.25 11.87
N ASP A 207 -13.31 22.53 12.05
CA ASP A 207 -14.38 23.44 12.50
C ASP A 207 -15.47 23.65 11.43
N ASN A 208 -15.21 23.26 10.17
CA ASN A 208 -16.16 23.45 9.06
C ASN A 208 -16.43 22.21 8.17
N GLY A 209 -16.05 20.99 8.59
CA GLY A 209 -16.50 19.69 8.04
C GLY A 209 -16.24 19.33 6.56
N THR A 210 -16.00 20.32 5.69
CA THR A 210 -16.05 20.20 4.23
C THR A 210 -14.67 20.45 3.60
N HIS A 211 -13.79 21.15 4.32
CA HIS A 211 -12.48 21.58 3.82
C HIS A 211 -11.36 20.53 3.93
N ALA A 212 -11.52 19.55 4.82
CA ALA A 212 -10.53 18.50 5.02
C ALA A 212 -10.36 17.62 3.75
N VAL A 213 -11.45 17.30 3.04
CA VAL A 213 -11.42 16.42 1.85
C VAL A 213 -10.61 17.02 0.70
N ILE A 214 -10.80 18.31 0.39
CA ILE A 214 -10.08 19.00 -0.69
C ILE A 214 -8.58 19.08 -0.37
N PHE A 215 -8.25 19.35 0.90
CA PHE A 215 -6.88 19.35 1.37
C PHE A 215 -6.23 17.97 1.29
N TYR A 216 -6.93 16.91 1.70
CA TYR A 216 -6.44 15.53 1.61
C TYR A 216 -6.18 15.13 0.16
N CYS A 217 -7.08 15.50 -0.75
CA CYS A 217 -6.86 15.26 -2.17
C CYS A 217 -5.60 15.99 -2.68
N TYR A 218 -5.36 17.22 -2.24
CA TYR A 218 -4.21 18.02 -2.65
C TYR A 218 -2.88 17.52 -2.03
N ALA A 219 -2.84 17.27 -0.73
CA ALA A 219 -1.65 16.79 -0.03
C ALA A 219 -1.24 15.40 -0.51
N ASN A 220 -2.21 14.50 -0.72
CA ASN A 220 -1.96 13.19 -1.28
C ASN A 220 -1.54 13.27 -2.75
N PHE A 221 -2.08 14.20 -3.54
CA PHE A 221 -1.61 14.44 -4.91
C PHE A 221 -0.15 14.90 -4.93
N LEU A 222 0.22 15.86 -4.08
CA LEU A 222 1.59 16.38 -4.00
C LEU A 222 2.56 15.30 -3.52
N HIS A 223 2.17 14.53 -2.49
CA HIS A 223 2.90 13.36 -2.02
C HIS A 223 3.13 12.35 -3.17
N ASP A 224 2.07 11.96 -3.88
CA ASP A 224 2.18 10.96 -4.94
C ASP A 224 3.04 11.46 -6.10
N TYR A 225 2.82 12.70 -6.51
CA TYR A 225 3.52 13.25 -7.65
C TYR A 225 5.02 13.43 -7.35
N CYS A 226 5.36 13.93 -6.16
CA CYS A 226 6.73 14.20 -5.77
C CYS A 226 7.47 12.95 -5.26
N LEU A 227 6.91 12.24 -4.27
CA LEU A 227 7.57 11.09 -3.65
C LEU A 227 7.34 9.81 -4.45
N ASN A 228 6.08 9.49 -4.76
CA ASN A 228 5.81 8.27 -5.53
C ASN A 228 6.25 8.40 -7.00
N GLY A 229 6.45 9.62 -7.52
CA GLY A 229 7.15 9.86 -8.78
C GLY A 229 8.62 9.43 -8.77
N ILE A 230 9.34 9.65 -7.67
CA ILE A 230 10.71 9.14 -7.48
C ILE A 230 10.66 7.60 -7.46
N TRP A 231 9.76 7.03 -6.66
CA TRP A 231 9.60 5.57 -6.58
C TRP A 231 9.18 4.94 -7.89
N TYR A 232 8.34 5.57 -8.70
CA TYR A 232 8.01 5.09 -10.03
C TYR A 232 9.27 4.86 -10.88
N ASN A 233 10.24 5.79 -10.84
CA ASN A 233 11.50 5.63 -11.56
C ASN A 233 12.35 4.48 -11.00
N VAL A 234 12.42 4.33 -9.68
CA VAL A 234 13.13 3.23 -9.02
C VAL A 234 12.48 1.89 -9.35
N LEU A 235 11.16 1.79 -9.21
CA LEU A 235 10.39 0.57 -9.46
C LEU A 235 10.50 0.10 -10.91
N LYS A 236 10.61 1.02 -11.88
CA LYS A 236 10.87 0.64 -13.28
C LYS A 236 12.15 -0.17 -13.45
N LEU A 237 13.19 0.07 -12.65
CA LEU A 237 14.43 -0.70 -12.72
C LEU A 237 14.22 -2.16 -12.30
N PHE A 238 13.34 -2.39 -11.33
CA PHE A 238 13.09 -3.71 -10.76
C PHE A 238 11.97 -4.48 -11.49
N ALA A 239 10.89 -3.78 -11.87
CA ALA A 239 9.69 -4.36 -12.43
C ALA A 239 9.78 -4.59 -13.94
N ASN A 240 10.53 -3.76 -14.68
CA ASN A 240 10.58 -3.89 -16.13
C ASN A 240 11.40 -5.14 -16.54
N PRO A 241 10.96 -5.86 -17.59
CA PRO A 241 11.74 -6.95 -18.15
C PRO A 241 13.15 -6.50 -18.56
N TRP A 242 14.14 -7.34 -18.30
CA TRP A 242 15.52 -7.12 -18.68
C TRP A 242 15.68 -7.45 -20.17
N GLY A 243 16.22 -6.50 -20.94
CA GLY A 243 16.24 -6.57 -22.41
C GLY A 243 15.47 -5.38 -22.99
N GLY A 244 16.21 -4.43 -23.58
CA GLY A 244 15.71 -3.12 -24.00
C GLY A 244 14.53 -3.17 -24.97
N ASP A 245 13.93 -2.00 -25.24
CA ASP A 245 12.81 -1.77 -26.16
C ASP A 245 12.97 -2.35 -27.59
N GLU A 246 14.15 -2.86 -27.92
CA GLU A 246 14.50 -3.38 -29.24
C GLU A 246 13.85 -4.73 -29.56
N GLU A 247 13.71 -5.64 -28.58
CA GLU A 247 13.21 -7.00 -28.85
C GLU A 247 11.69 -7.04 -29.14
N VAL A 248 10.94 -6.10 -28.54
CA VAL A 248 9.49 -5.96 -28.77
C VAL A 248 9.19 -5.36 -30.14
N LYS A 249 10.06 -4.47 -30.65
CA LYS A 249 9.92 -3.86 -31.98
C LYS A 249 10.09 -4.89 -33.11
N GLY A 250 10.90 -5.93 -32.89
CA GLY A 250 11.09 -7.03 -33.85
C GLY A 250 9.82 -7.83 -34.14
N LYS A 251 9.00 -8.12 -33.11
CA LYS A 251 7.77 -8.94 -33.28
C LYS A 251 6.60 -8.21 -33.94
N LYS A 252 6.51 -6.88 -33.81
CA LYS A 252 5.43 -6.10 -34.48
C LYS A 252 5.65 -5.94 -35.99
N LYS A 253 6.89 -5.99 -36.48
CA LYS A 253 7.17 -5.89 -37.93
C LYS A 253 6.79 -7.14 -38.73
N GLY A 254 6.64 -8.30 -38.09
CA GLY A 254 6.30 -9.55 -38.77
C GLY A 254 4.81 -9.79 -39.07
N LYS A 255 3.89 -8.96 -38.55
CA LYS A 255 2.43 -9.18 -38.67
C LYS A 255 1.70 -8.27 -39.67
N LYS A 256 2.43 -7.49 -40.48
CA LYS A 256 1.84 -6.57 -41.48
C LYS A 256 1.94 -7.06 -42.93
N LYS A 257 2.08 -8.36 -43.16
CA LYS A 257 1.99 -8.97 -44.49
C LYS A 257 1.08 -10.19 -44.46
N ALA A 258 -0.21 -9.96 -44.67
CA ALA A 258 -1.20 -10.83 -45.30
C ALA A 258 -2.47 -10.01 -45.49
#